data_AF-A0AAW0Z719-F1
#
_entry.id   AF-A0AAW0Z719-F1
#
_cell.length_a   1.000
_cell.length_b   1.000
_cell.length_c   1.000
_cell.angle_alpha   90.00
_cell.angle_beta   90.00
_cell.angle_gamma   90.00
#
_symmetry.space_group_name_H-M   'P 1'
#
loop_
_entity.id
_entity.type
_entity.pdbx_description
1 polymer ?
#
loop_
_entity_poly.entity_id
_entity_poly.type
_entity_poly.pdbx_seq_one_letter_code
_entity_poly.pdbx_strand_id
1 'polypeptide(L)'
;MPRRSTGMVLSSAARPIITQSFVRPHVPTIRAASTNAANTDWVTWLKRSASPGSVPPGKALLFAGLGSYPHTPYSPTPASLRVWHEASEALLSPDATIGYQTRGTEEFDKRGAKGWMRNWVEGRSLDELMKRPDITAAFILTSSIAILASAQEKSSTPTLLPAETTHLAGHGFIGTLTALVASGRLDLATGVRLAHICASLPPSPPSHPRSHLTTVLSARHFHSLSSPNYSVPYFPSGSSSADDPFPPVSSGDASAEEAESSSTPVKRRRAMQLILDEIHGLEQEWSATARGKDGFEEEWAGAGIINSSKVLVVSGTHHAVLQVIERLQQLNLANPVMDVHMPCPYHTKLMRHAIPKFRDVLERCTFRDTLPGGPVILDPMTTHPIGPPSSALLPHLTNQLRWHKTLWRLYSSPIPEVGRFLTVGKGAKGLGIMLRGETKKRAQGAAPIVIEEFGVGPRDERIARALRGSAKL
;
A
#
# COMPACT_ATOMS: atom_id res chain seq x y z
N MET A 1 10.99 -34.47 53.59
CA MET A 1 10.39 -35.54 54.45
C MET A 1 8.89 -35.29 54.50
N PRO A 2 7.98 -36.27 54.29
CA PRO A 2 8.10 -37.72 54.52
C PRO A 2 7.68 -38.67 53.36
N ARG A 3 8.11 -39.95 53.52
CA ARG A 3 7.51 -41.28 53.18
C ARG A 3 6.95 -41.65 51.79
N ARG A 4 7.64 -42.66 51.19
CA ARG A 4 7.21 -44.03 50.73
C ARG A 4 6.11 -44.10 49.64
N SER A 5 6.12 -44.97 48.62
CA SER A 5 6.75 -46.28 48.37
C SER A 5 6.62 -46.68 46.87
N THR A 6 7.31 -47.77 46.48
CA THR A 6 7.02 -48.74 45.38
C THR A 6 6.97 -48.18 43.94
N GLY A 7 7.71 -48.64 42.92
CA GLY A 7 8.37 -49.92 42.67
C GLY A 7 7.86 -50.44 41.31
N MET A 8 8.68 -50.48 40.26
CA MET A 8 8.60 -51.48 39.18
C MET A 8 9.79 -51.39 38.23
N VAL A 9 10.38 -52.56 38.02
CA VAL A 9 11.50 -52.84 37.11
C VAL A 9 10.91 -53.18 35.74
N LEU A 10 11.44 -52.59 34.66
CA LEU A 10 11.44 -53.21 33.34
C LEU A 10 12.78 -52.97 32.65
N SER A 11 13.50 -54.07 32.46
CA SER A 11 14.71 -54.18 31.66
C SER A 11 14.35 -54.09 30.18
N SER A 12 15.11 -53.32 29.40
CA SER A 12 15.16 -53.50 27.95
C SER A 12 16.57 -53.27 27.45
N ALA A 13 17.06 -54.29 26.75
CA ALA A 13 18.42 -54.47 26.30
C ALA A 13 18.84 -53.45 25.24
N ALA A 14 20.10 -53.03 25.34
CA ALA A 14 20.80 -52.25 24.34
C ALA A 14 20.91 -53.01 23.00
N ARG A 15 20.51 -52.37 21.91
CA ARG A 15 20.91 -52.73 20.55
C ARG A 15 21.78 -51.60 19.98
N PRO A 16 22.98 -51.88 19.45
CA PRO A 16 23.78 -50.87 18.78
C PRO A 16 23.19 -50.59 17.39
N ILE A 17 22.85 -49.33 17.13
CA ILE A 17 22.51 -48.87 15.78
C ILE A 17 23.84 -48.61 15.05
N ILE A 18 24.09 -49.45 14.05
CA ILE A 18 25.15 -49.30 13.06
C ILE A 18 24.80 -48.08 12.19
N THR A 19 25.53 -46.98 12.34
CA THR A 19 25.50 -45.86 11.40
C THR A 19 26.35 -46.20 10.17
N GLN A 20 25.72 -46.79 9.16
CA GLN A 20 26.31 -46.89 7.82
C GLN A 20 26.36 -45.51 7.17
N SER A 21 27.58 -45.04 6.93
CA SER A 21 27.91 -43.87 6.13
C SER A 21 27.66 -44.15 4.64
N PHE A 22 26.48 -43.79 4.15
CA PHE A 22 26.24 -43.69 2.71
C PHE A 22 26.78 -42.36 2.18
N VAL A 23 28.02 -42.39 1.69
CA VAL A 23 28.57 -41.35 0.80
C VAL A 23 27.83 -41.45 -0.53
N ARG A 24 26.94 -40.48 -0.80
CA ARG A 24 26.34 -40.32 -2.13
C ARG A 24 27.35 -39.65 -3.07
N PRO A 25 27.50 -40.13 -4.32
CA PRO A 25 28.33 -39.43 -5.30
C PRO A 25 27.70 -38.10 -5.68
N HIS A 26 28.51 -37.04 -5.62
CA HIS A 26 28.16 -35.68 -5.95
C HIS A 26 28.03 -35.55 -7.48
N VAL A 27 26.81 -35.62 -8.01
CA VAL A 27 26.53 -35.30 -9.42
C VAL A 27 26.30 -33.79 -9.51
N PRO A 28 27.08 -33.05 -10.32
CA PRO A 28 26.86 -31.61 -10.48
C PRO A 28 25.56 -31.36 -11.24
N THR A 29 24.55 -30.85 -10.54
CA THR A 29 23.30 -30.36 -11.16
C THR A 29 23.57 -29.04 -11.86
N ILE A 30 23.87 -29.12 -13.16
CA ILE A 30 23.77 -28.01 -14.08
C ILE A 30 22.31 -27.53 -14.05
N ARG A 31 22.07 -26.34 -13.48
CA ARG A 31 20.77 -25.67 -13.55
C ARG A 31 20.51 -25.27 -15.00
N ALA A 32 19.82 -26.13 -15.74
CA ALA A 32 19.17 -25.74 -16.97
C ALA A 32 18.04 -24.77 -16.64
N ALA A 33 18.17 -23.51 -17.06
CA ALA A 33 17.07 -22.55 -17.05
C ALA A 33 16.00 -23.06 -18.03
N SER A 34 14.97 -23.73 -17.52
CA SER A 34 13.80 -24.09 -18.31
C SER A 34 12.92 -22.85 -18.47
N THR A 35 13.10 -22.14 -19.58
CA THR A 35 12.16 -21.13 -20.07
C THR A 35 10.98 -21.87 -20.72
N ASN A 36 10.05 -22.38 -19.90
CA ASN A 36 8.76 -22.83 -20.42
C ASN A 36 7.94 -21.61 -20.87
N ALA A 37 8.07 -21.27 -22.15
CA ALA A 37 7.28 -20.29 -22.90
C ALA A 37 5.79 -20.68 -23.07
N ALA A 38 5.30 -21.66 -22.31
CA ALA A 38 3.92 -22.17 -22.39
C ALA A 38 2.94 -21.47 -21.42
N ASN A 39 3.41 -20.53 -20.57
CA ASN A 39 2.55 -19.81 -19.61
C ASN A 39 2.10 -18.41 -20.07
N THR A 40 2.32 -18.09 -21.36
CA THR A 40 2.03 -16.77 -21.95
C THR A 40 0.67 -16.67 -22.67
N ASP A 41 -0.18 -17.71 -22.61
CA ASP A 41 -1.39 -17.77 -23.44
C ASP A 41 -2.65 -17.12 -22.84
N TRP A 42 -2.60 -16.67 -21.58
CA TRP A 42 -3.71 -15.92 -20.98
C TRP A 42 -3.84 -14.50 -21.56
N VAL A 43 -2.72 -13.92 -22.02
CA VAL A 43 -2.70 -12.60 -22.68
C VAL A 43 -3.34 -12.69 -24.07
N THR A 44 -3.12 -13.79 -24.80
CA THR A 44 -3.74 -14.05 -26.10
C THR A 44 -5.24 -14.30 -25.96
N TRP A 45 -5.65 -15.02 -24.90
CA TRP A 45 -7.05 -15.24 -24.57
C TRP A 45 -7.78 -13.93 -24.23
N LEU A 46 -7.19 -13.04 -23.41
CA LEU A 46 -7.75 -11.73 -23.11
C LEU A 46 -7.82 -10.79 -24.33
N LYS A 47 -6.82 -10.86 -25.22
CA LYS A 47 -6.81 -10.07 -26.46
C LYS A 47 -7.84 -10.56 -27.49
N ARG A 48 -8.17 -11.85 -27.53
CA ARG A 48 -9.23 -12.39 -28.41
C ARG A 48 -10.64 -11.99 -28.00
N SER A 49 -10.86 -11.71 -26.72
CA SER A 49 -12.14 -11.22 -26.19
C SER A 49 -12.36 -9.72 -26.42
N ALA A 50 -11.31 -8.99 -26.80
CA ALA A 50 -11.34 -7.58 -27.14
C ALA A 50 -11.43 -7.40 -28.67
N SER A 51 -12.55 -7.83 -29.27
CA SER A 51 -12.95 -7.25 -30.56
C SER A 51 -13.10 -5.73 -30.37
N PRO A 52 -12.69 -4.88 -31.33
CA PRO A 52 -12.81 -3.42 -31.26
C PRO A 52 -14.26 -2.95 -31.44
N GLY A 53 -15.21 -3.62 -30.78
CA GLY A 53 -16.57 -3.17 -30.58
C GLY A 53 -16.61 -2.20 -29.40
N SER A 54 -17.46 -1.18 -29.52
CA SER A 54 -17.59 0.06 -28.73
C SER A 54 -17.96 -0.11 -27.25
N VAL A 55 -17.31 -0.99 -26.48
CA VAL A 55 -17.55 -1.05 -25.03
C VAL A 55 -16.88 0.18 -24.41
N PRO A 56 -17.64 1.07 -23.73
CA PRO A 56 -17.06 2.24 -23.09
C PRO A 56 -16.03 1.79 -22.04
N PRO A 57 -14.92 2.53 -21.90
CA PRO A 57 -13.86 2.15 -20.97
C PRO A 57 -14.38 2.22 -19.53
N GLY A 58 -13.98 1.26 -18.71
CA GLY A 58 -14.48 1.09 -17.35
C GLY A 58 -13.95 2.12 -16.36
N LYS A 59 -14.38 1.97 -15.10
CA LYS A 59 -14.00 2.81 -13.96
C LYS A 59 -13.06 2.06 -13.02
N ALA A 60 -12.04 2.75 -12.52
CA ALA A 60 -11.21 2.30 -11.41
C ALA A 60 -11.49 3.15 -10.17
N LEU A 61 -11.77 2.51 -9.03
CA LEU A 61 -11.90 3.21 -7.74
C LEU A 61 -10.59 3.09 -6.96
N LEU A 62 -10.12 4.23 -6.44
CA LEU A 62 -8.92 4.33 -5.63
C LEU A 62 -9.30 4.68 -4.18
N PHE A 63 -8.91 3.82 -3.24
CA PHE A 63 -9.20 3.98 -1.81
C PHE A 63 -7.96 4.42 -1.04
N ALA A 64 -8.17 5.37 -0.13
CA ALA A 64 -7.12 5.96 0.69
C ALA A 64 -6.61 4.99 1.77
N GLY A 65 -5.34 5.14 2.15
CA GLY A 65 -4.69 4.36 3.21
C GLY A 65 -4.66 5.09 4.55
N LEU A 66 -4.03 4.46 5.55
CA LEU A 66 -3.78 5.07 6.85
C LEU A 66 -2.96 6.37 6.68
N GLY A 67 -3.26 7.40 7.50
CA GLY A 67 -2.71 8.75 7.32
C GLY A 67 -3.48 9.60 6.30
N SER A 68 -4.63 9.14 5.82
CA SER A 68 -5.52 9.93 4.96
C SER A 68 -6.69 10.50 5.76
N TYR A 69 -7.22 11.65 5.34
CA TYR A 69 -8.33 12.32 6.03
C TYR A 69 -9.69 11.60 5.82
N PRO A 70 -10.30 11.01 6.86
CA PRO A 70 -11.68 10.55 6.78
C PRO A 70 -12.63 11.75 6.82
N HIS A 71 -13.80 11.62 6.19
CA HIS A 71 -14.84 12.66 6.22
C HIS A 71 -16.21 12.07 5.94
N THR A 72 -17.25 12.82 6.27
CA THR A 72 -18.63 12.41 5.98
C THR A 72 -18.99 12.76 4.52
N PRO A 73 -19.91 12.00 3.90
CA PRO A 73 -20.41 12.35 2.56
C PRO A 73 -20.98 13.76 2.56
N TYR A 74 -20.80 14.52 1.47
CA TYR A 74 -21.26 15.91 1.40
C TYR A 74 -22.77 16.09 1.63
N SER A 75 -23.58 15.13 1.17
CA SER A 75 -25.01 15.09 1.50
C SER A 75 -25.32 13.68 2.00
N PRO A 76 -25.19 13.43 3.31
CA PRO A 76 -25.43 12.12 3.90
C PRO A 76 -26.87 11.66 3.62
N THR A 77 -27.03 10.39 3.32
CA THR A 77 -28.33 9.73 3.14
C THR A 77 -28.57 8.72 4.27
N PRO A 78 -29.81 8.26 4.49
CA PRO A 78 -30.10 7.14 5.41
C PRO A 78 -29.18 5.93 5.25
N ALA A 79 -28.84 5.50 4.02
CA ALA A 79 -27.89 4.39 3.81
C ALA A 79 -26.50 4.70 4.35
N SER A 80 -25.97 5.91 4.09
CA SER A 80 -24.68 6.30 4.63
C SER A 80 -24.68 6.41 6.17
N LEU A 81 -25.80 6.82 6.78
CA LEU A 81 -25.94 6.85 8.23
C LEU A 81 -25.99 5.45 8.84
N ARG A 82 -26.61 4.48 8.15
CA ARG A 82 -26.58 3.06 8.56
C ARG A 82 -25.16 2.51 8.56
N VAL A 83 -24.35 2.84 7.55
CA VAL A 83 -22.92 2.44 7.51
C VAL A 83 -22.17 2.96 8.75
N TRP A 84 -22.35 4.23 9.11
CA TRP A 84 -21.72 4.80 10.31
C TRP A 84 -22.22 4.13 11.60
N HIS A 85 -23.51 3.80 11.67
CA HIS A 85 -24.08 3.08 12.80
C HIS A 85 -23.49 1.69 12.93
N GLU A 86 -23.54 0.88 11.86
CA GLU A 86 -23.01 -0.49 11.84
C GLU A 86 -21.52 -0.53 12.19
N ALA A 87 -20.72 0.39 11.64
CA ALA A 87 -19.31 0.50 11.97
C ALA A 87 -19.08 0.87 13.45
N SER A 88 -19.90 1.77 14.00
CA SER A 88 -19.81 2.18 15.41
C SER A 88 -20.09 0.99 16.33
N GLU A 89 -21.15 0.23 16.05
CA GLU A 89 -21.50 -0.99 16.79
C GLU A 89 -20.39 -2.05 16.64
N ALA A 90 -19.84 -2.22 15.45
CA ALA A 90 -18.78 -3.21 15.20
C ALA A 90 -17.51 -2.95 16.02
N LEU A 91 -17.11 -1.67 16.19
CA LEU A 91 -15.96 -1.30 17.02
C LEU A 91 -16.20 -1.52 18.51
N LEU A 92 -17.43 -1.29 18.98
CA LEU A 92 -17.80 -1.41 20.39
C LEU A 92 -18.25 -2.81 20.80
N SER A 93 -18.44 -3.71 19.83
CA SER A 93 -18.85 -5.09 20.09
C SER A 93 -17.66 -6.04 19.97
N PRO A 94 -17.31 -6.80 21.02
CA PRO A 94 -16.27 -7.81 20.94
C PRO A 94 -16.67 -8.91 19.93
N ASP A 95 -15.67 -9.55 19.33
CA ASP A 95 -15.90 -10.65 18.39
C ASP A 95 -14.89 -11.77 18.63
N ALA A 96 -15.34 -12.77 19.38
CA ALA A 96 -14.53 -13.93 19.75
C ALA A 96 -14.10 -14.77 18.53
N THR A 97 -14.83 -14.70 17.41
CA THR A 97 -14.54 -15.53 16.23
C THR A 97 -13.20 -15.14 15.61
N ILE A 98 -12.89 -13.85 15.53
CA ILE A 98 -11.62 -13.34 15.02
C ILE A 98 -10.65 -12.93 16.14
N GLY A 99 -11.08 -13.02 17.40
CA GLY A 99 -10.30 -12.61 18.58
C GLY A 99 -10.23 -11.09 18.77
N TYR A 100 -11.25 -10.37 18.31
CA TYR A 100 -11.38 -8.92 18.47
C TYR A 100 -11.83 -8.56 19.89
N GLN A 101 -11.13 -7.60 20.50
CA GLN A 101 -11.46 -7.02 21.79
C GLN A 101 -11.61 -5.51 21.63
N THR A 102 -12.48 -4.91 22.45
CA THR A 102 -12.81 -3.48 22.47
C THR A 102 -11.81 -2.65 23.29
N ARG A 103 -10.58 -3.16 23.43
CA ARG A 103 -9.56 -2.51 24.25
C ARG A 103 -9.19 -1.16 23.64
N GLY A 104 -9.22 -0.11 24.46
CA GLY A 104 -8.95 1.26 24.04
C GLY A 104 -10.19 1.98 23.49
N THR A 105 -11.35 1.32 23.38
CA THR A 105 -12.60 1.96 22.93
C THR A 105 -13.57 2.26 24.08
N GLU A 106 -13.16 2.09 25.34
CA GLU A 106 -14.04 2.18 26.52
C GLU A 106 -14.59 3.60 26.73
N GLU A 107 -13.87 4.63 26.26
CA GLU A 107 -14.33 6.03 26.33
C GLU A 107 -15.49 6.35 25.39
N PHE A 108 -15.72 5.52 24.37
CA PHE A 108 -16.77 5.69 23.38
C PHE A 108 -18.05 4.94 23.77
N ASP A 109 -17.92 3.83 24.51
CA ASP A 109 -19.04 3.04 25.02
C ASP A 109 -19.95 3.88 25.95
N LYS A 110 -19.34 4.64 26.85
CA LYS A 110 -20.04 5.54 27.79
C LYS A 110 -20.83 6.66 27.12
N ARG A 111 -20.57 6.94 25.83
CA ARG A 111 -21.25 8.03 25.12
C ARG A 111 -22.62 7.63 24.63
N GLY A 112 -22.98 6.34 24.63
CA GLY A 112 -24.32 5.83 24.30
C GLY A 112 -24.89 6.30 22.96
N ALA A 113 -24.06 6.91 22.11
CA ALA A 113 -24.50 7.65 20.95
C ALA A 113 -24.36 6.77 19.73
N LYS A 114 -25.50 6.27 19.25
CA LYS A 114 -25.61 5.64 17.93
C LYS A 114 -24.91 6.50 16.87
N GLY A 115 -23.97 5.91 16.12
CA GLY A 115 -23.22 6.62 15.08
C GLY A 115 -22.14 7.58 15.59
N TRP A 116 -21.62 7.39 16.81
CA TRP A 116 -20.60 8.26 17.41
C TRP A 116 -19.37 8.48 16.52
N MET A 117 -18.97 7.47 15.72
CA MET A 117 -17.81 7.58 14.82
C MET A 117 -17.95 8.78 13.87
N ARG A 118 -19.17 9.04 13.39
CA ARG A 118 -19.45 10.16 12.50
C ARG A 118 -19.17 11.50 13.18
N ASN A 119 -19.73 11.69 14.37
CA ASN A 119 -19.56 12.91 15.16
C ASN A 119 -18.12 13.11 15.61
N TRP A 120 -17.35 12.02 15.71
CA TRP A 120 -15.94 12.10 16.04
C TRP A 120 -15.09 12.63 14.88
N VAL A 121 -15.41 12.23 13.64
CA VAL A 121 -14.70 12.65 12.43
C VAL A 121 -15.04 14.10 12.05
N GLU A 122 -16.30 14.50 12.21
CA GLU A 122 -16.74 15.85 11.86
C GLU A 122 -16.04 16.92 12.72
N GLY A 123 -15.43 17.91 12.06
CA GLY A 123 -14.83 19.08 12.71
C GLY A 123 -13.40 18.89 13.23
N ARG A 124 -12.82 17.69 13.16
CA ARG A 124 -11.43 17.43 13.57
C ARG A 124 -10.45 17.52 12.41
N SER A 125 -9.20 17.89 12.72
CA SER A 125 -8.08 17.82 11.77
C SER A 125 -7.53 16.39 11.66
N LEU A 126 -6.77 16.11 10.60
CA LEU A 126 -6.09 14.82 10.47
C LEU A 126 -5.11 14.59 11.63
N ASP A 127 -4.37 15.61 12.04
CA ASP A 127 -3.38 15.50 13.12
C ASP A 127 -4.04 15.16 14.46
N GLU A 128 -5.24 15.68 14.72
CA GLU A 128 -6.02 15.33 15.91
C GLU A 128 -6.50 13.88 15.86
N LEU A 129 -6.97 13.42 14.70
CA LEU A 129 -7.43 12.05 14.50
C LEU A 129 -6.26 11.06 14.64
N MET A 130 -5.11 11.37 14.04
CA MET A 130 -3.92 10.50 14.06
C MET A 130 -3.25 10.37 15.43
N LYS A 131 -3.71 11.09 16.47
CA LYS A 131 -3.40 10.76 17.87
C LYS A 131 -3.98 9.41 18.30
N ARG A 132 -5.02 8.94 17.61
CA ARG A 132 -5.68 7.64 17.77
C ARG A 132 -5.72 6.92 16.42
N PRO A 133 -4.56 6.45 15.92
CA PRO A 133 -4.47 5.80 14.62
C PRO A 133 -5.21 4.46 14.60
N ASP A 134 -5.31 3.80 15.76
CA ASP A 134 -6.13 2.61 16.04
C ASP A 134 -7.58 2.82 15.57
N ILE A 135 -8.20 3.94 15.98
CA ILE A 135 -9.59 4.25 15.62
C ILE A 135 -9.68 4.91 14.25
N THR A 136 -8.70 5.75 13.90
CA THR A 136 -8.69 6.50 12.63
C THR A 136 -8.63 5.57 11.42
N ALA A 137 -7.94 4.43 11.53
CA ALA A 137 -7.95 3.38 10.52
C ALA A 137 -9.38 2.93 10.15
N ALA A 138 -10.23 2.71 11.15
CA ALA A 138 -11.63 2.37 10.94
C ALA A 138 -12.43 3.54 10.35
N PHE A 139 -12.17 4.78 10.78
CA PHE A 139 -12.83 5.96 10.19
C PHE A 139 -12.58 6.11 8.69
N ILE A 140 -11.35 5.84 8.22
CA ILE A 140 -10.98 5.95 6.80
C ILE A 140 -11.76 4.95 5.94
N LEU A 141 -11.86 3.70 6.41
CA LEU A 141 -12.64 2.67 5.74
C LEU A 141 -14.14 3.04 5.74
N THR A 142 -14.70 3.32 6.92
CA THR A 142 -16.13 3.65 7.08
C THR A 142 -16.54 4.88 6.26
N SER A 143 -15.69 5.91 6.22
CA SER A 143 -15.90 7.11 5.39
C SER A 143 -16.08 6.76 3.92
N SER A 144 -15.21 5.90 3.38
CA SER A 144 -15.26 5.48 1.97
C SER A 144 -16.53 4.67 1.67
N ILE A 145 -16.91 3.74 2.55
CA ILE A 145 -18.11 2.92 2.39
C ILE A 145 -19.38 3.78 2.52
N ALA A 146 -19.41 4.73 3.45
CA ALA A 146 -20.56 5.64 3.62
C ALA A 146 -20.75 6.56 2.41
N ILE A 147 -19.65 6.98 1.76
CA ILE A 147 -19.68 7.74 0.50
C ILE A 147 -20.31 6.90 -0.62
N LEU A 148 -19.85 5.66 -0.78
CA LEU A 148 -20.41 4.75 -1.77
C LEU A 148 -21.88 4.46 -1.51
N ALA A 149 -22.28 4.22 -0.26
CA ALA A 149 -23.67 3.96 0.13
C ALA A 149 -24.57 5.18 -0.15
N SER A 150 -24.07 6.40 0.11
CA SER A 150 -24.79 7.63 -0.23
C SER A 150 -25.00 7.77 -1.74
N ALA A 151 -23.97 7.47 -2.53
CA ALA A 151 -24.05 7.54 -3.99
C ALA A 151 -24.96 6.44 -4.56
N GLN A 152 -24.90 5.24 -4.00
CA GLN A 152 -25.77 4.12 -4.35
C GLN A 152 -27.25 4.51 -4.17
N GLU A 153 -27.60 5.04 -3.00
CA GLU A 153 -28.98 5.45 -2.69
C GLU A 153 -29.47 6.55 -3.65
N LYS A 154 -28.65 7.59 -3.88
CA LYS A 154 -29.00 8.70 -4.79
C LYS A 154 -29.17 8.26 -6.24
N SER A 155 -28.37 7.29 -6.68
CA SER A 155 -28.42 6.77 -8.05
C SER A 155 -29.40 5.60 -8.22
N SER A 156 -30.02 5.12 -7.12
CA SER A 156 -30.87 3.94 -7.11
C SER A 156 -30.22 2.71 -7.78
N THR A 157 -28.90 2.55 -7.59
CA THR A 157 -28.15 1.44 -8.18
C THR A 157 -28.20 0.18 -7.31
N PRO A 158 -28.23 -1.02 -7.91
CA PRO A 158 -28.36 -2.28 -7.17
C PRO A 158 -27.10 -2.63 -6.37
N THR A 159 -25.95 -2.10 -6.75
CA THR A 159 -24.66 -2.39 -6.14
C THR A 159 -24.09 -1.16 -5.44
N LEU A 160 -23.30 -1.40 -4.39
CA LEU A 160 -22.56 -0.33 -3.70
C LEU A 160 -21.57 0.39 -4.61
N LEU A 161 -20.99 -0.33 -5.58
CA LEU A 161 -20.05 0.22 -6.55
C LEU A 161 -20.80 0.95 -7.67
N PRO A 162 -20.25 2.08 -8.17
CA PRO A 162 -20.75 2.74 -9.37
C PRO A 162 -20.79 1.77 -10.57
N ALA A 163 -21.77 1.92 -11.45
CA ALA A 163 -21.86 1.15 -12.69
C ALA A 163 -20.55 1.22 -13.48
N GLU A 164 -20.21 0.15 -14.22
CA GLU A 164 -18.98 0.04 -15.03
C GLU A 164 -17.67 0.04 -14.22
N THR A 165 -17.73 -0.15 -12.90
CA THR A 165 -16.52 -0.35 -12.10
C THR A 165 -15.87 -1.68 -12.48
N THR A 166 -14.68 -1.60 -13.09
CA THR A 166 -13.90 -2.77 -13.51
C THR A 166 -12.73 -3.05 -12.59
N HIS A 167 -12.22 -2.03 -11.88
CA HIS A 167 -11.05 -2.15 -11.02
C HIS A 167 -11.24 -1.45 -9.67
N LEU A 168 -10.69 -2.06 -8.63
CA LEU A 168 -10.53 -1.46 -7.30
C LEU A 168 -9.05 -1.52 -6.91
N ALA A 169 -8.51 -0.43 -6.35
CA ALA A 169 -7.17 -0.43 -5.80
C ALA A 169 -7.12 0.37 -4.50
N GLY A 170 -6.53 -0.25 -3.48
CA GLY A 170 -6.39 0.33 -2.15
C GLY A 170 -4.96 0.74 -1.85
N HIS A 171 -4.76 1.95 -1.32
CA HIS A 171 -3.45 2.33 -0.79
C HIS A 171 -3.29 1.74 0.63
N GLY A 172 -2.29 0.89 0.81
CA GLY A 172 -1.98 0.29 2.11
C GLY A 172 -2.95 -0.83 2.48
N PHE A 173 -2.79 -1.33 3.71
CA PHE A 173 -3.70 -2.32 4.28
C PHE A 173 -5.14 -1.78 4.33
N ILE A 174 -5.33 -0.56 4.86
CA ILE A 174 -6.65 0.06 5.03
C ILE A 174 -7.38 0.29 3.70
N GLY A 175 -6.69 0.83 2.69
CA GLY A 175 -7.31 1.00 1.38
C GLY A 175 -7.67 -0.33 0.74
N THR A 176 -6.84 -1.37 0.89
CA THR A 176 -7.09 -2.70 0.31
C THR A 176 -8.25 -3.39 1.00
N LEU A 177 -8.33 -3.25 2.32
CA LEU A 177 -9.46 -3.72 3.11
C LEU A 177 -10.76 -3.00 2.71
N THR A 178 -10.69 -1.70 2.45
CA THR A 178 -11.83 -0.91 1.94
C THR A 178 -12.29 -1.44 0.58
N ALA A 179 -11.38 -1.80 -0.33
CA ALA A 179 -11.74 -2.41 -1.62
C ALA A 179 -12.43 -3.78 -1.45
N LEU A 180 -12.00 -4.60 -0.49
CA LEU A 180 -12.65 -5.87 -0.16
C LEU A 180 -14.06 -5.67 0.39
N VAL A 181 -14.26 -4.69 1.28
CA VAL A 181 -15.59 -4.36 1.80
C VAL A 181 -16.49 -3.79 0.70
N ALA A 182 -15.98 -2.86 -0.11
CA ALA A 182 -16.74 -2.22 -1.17
C ALA A 182 -17.21 -3.21 -2.27
N SER A 183 -16.43 -4.26 -2.53
CA SER A 183 -16.79 -5.35 -3.46
C SER A 183 -17.66 -6.44 -2.85
N GLY A 184 -17.96 -6.38 -1.55
CA GLY A 184 -18.71 -7.41 -0.83
C GLY A 184 -17.92 -8.70 -0.58
N ARG A 185 -16.58 -8.68 -0.75
CA ARG A 185 -15.68 -9.80 -0.43
C ARG A 185 -15.37 -9.90 1.07
N LEU A 186 -15.67 -8.86 1.83
CA LEU A 186 -15.60 -8.81 3.28
C LEU A 186 -16.79 -8.01 3.78
N ASP A 187 -17.40 -8.39 4.90
CA ASP A 187 -18.45 -7.59 5.52
C ASP A 187 -17.87 -6.35 6.22
N LEU A 188 -18.72 -5.33 6.43
CA LEU A 188 -18.30 -4.05 7.01
C LEU A 188 -17.79 -4.23 8.44
N ALA A 189 -18.47 -5.00 9.27
CA ALA A 189 -18.11 -5.18 10.68
C ALA A 189 -16.72 -5.81 10.83
N THR A 190 -16.44 -6.89 10.09
CA THR A 190 -15.11 -7.52 10.06
C THR A 190 -14.06 -6.58 9.50
N GLY A 191 -14.35 -5.83 8.42
CA GLY A 191 -13.43 -4.84 7.87
C GLY A 191 -13.06 -3.74 8.88
N VAL A 192 -14.04 -3.23 9.62
CA VAL A 192 -13.82 -2.23 10.68
C VAL A 192 -12.96 -2.77 11.81
N ARG A 193 -13.23 -3.99 12.28
CA ARG A 193 -12.44 -4.66 13.33
C ARG A 193 -11.02 -4.94 12.89
N LEU A 194 -10.81 -5.42 11.66
CA LEU A 194 -9.47 -5.66 11.11
C LEU A 194 -8.67 -4.36 10.94
N ALA A 195 -9.32 -3.26 10.53
CA ALA A 195 -8.68 -1.95 10.49
C ALA A 195 -8.15 -1.55 11.87
N HIS A 196 -8.97 -1.70 12.92
CA HIS A 196 -8.58 -1.45 14.30
C HIS A 196 -7.45 -2.39 14.76
N ILE A 197 -7.59 -3.70 14.58
CA ILE A 197 -6.57 -4.69 14.99
C ILE A 197 -5.22 -4.36 14.35
N CYS A 198 -5.20 -4.09 13.03
CA CYS A 198 -3.97 -3.78 12.31
C CYS A 198 -3.29 -2.52 12.85
N ALA A 199 -4.07 -1.47 13.12
CA ALA A 199 -3.57 -0.19 13.64
C ALA A 199 -3.18 -0.24 15.13
N SER A 200 -3.66 -1.25 15.86
CA SER A 200 -3.34 -1.53 17.27
C SER A 200 -2.21 -2.56 17.46
N LEU A 201 -1.55 -2.99 16.38
CA LEU A 201 -0.37 -3.84 16.49
C LEU A 201 0.76 -3.10 17.24
N PRO A 202 1.60 -3.81 18.00
CA PRO A 202 2.75 -3.19 18.65
C PRO A 202 3.84 -2.88 17.61
N PRO A 203 4.48 -1.68 17.66
CA PRO A 203 5.50 -1.28 16.69
C PRO A 203 6.78 -2.14 16.75
N SER A 204 7.02 -2.78 17.88
CA SER A 204 8.15 -3.69 18.10
C SER A 204 7.77 -4.81 19.09
N PRO A 205 8.57 -5.87 19.22
CA PRO A 205 8.36 -6.90 20.23
C PRO A 205 8.34 -6.31 21.65
N PRO A 206 7.49 -6.80 22.58
CA PRO A 206 7.45 -6.30 23.95
C PRO A 206 8.78 -6.44 24.70
N SER A 207 9.56 -7.46 24.37
CA SER A 207 10.90 -7.68 24.93
C SER A 207 11.94 -6.66 24.46
N HIS A 208 11.66 -5.94 23.37
CA HIS A 208 12.60 -5.03 22.71
C HIS A 208 11.83 -3.80 22.18
N PRO A 209 11.43 -2.86 23.06
CA PRO A 209 10.82 -1.60 22.63
C PRO A 209 11.80 -0.80 21.78
N ARG A 210 11.35 -0.28 20.64
CA ARG A 210 12.18 0.55 19.74
C ARG A 210 11.42 1.78 19.29
N SER A 211 12.13 2.91 19.24
CA SER A 211 11.62 4.11 18.58
C SER A 211 11.72 3.93 17.07
N HIS A 212 10.66 4.30 16.36
CA HIS A 212 10.59 4.28 14.90
C HIS A 212 10.28 5.66 14.35
N LEU A 213 10.67 5.88 13.09
CA LEU A 213 10.32 7.07 12.34
C LEU A 213 9.75 6.63 10.98
N THR A 214 8.83 7.42 10.45
CA THR A 214 8.33 7.29 9.09
C THR A 214 8.31 8.68 8.47
N THR A 215 9.00 8.85 7.36
CA THR A 215 9.18 10.16 6.72
C THR A 215 8.94 10.08 5.21
N VAL A 216 8.29 11.10 4.67
CA VAL A 216 8.09 11.25 3.23
C VAL A 216 9.32 11.94 2.64
N LEU A 217 9.92 11.33 1.62
CA LEU A 217 11.01 11.92 0.87
C LEU A 217 10.56 12.27 -0.56
N SER A 218 11.06 13.40 -1.06
CA SER A 218 10.86 13.85 -2.44
C SER A 218 12.20 14.02 -3.15
N ALA A 219 12.30 13.53 -4.38
CA ALA A 219 13.51 13.67 -5.19
C ALA A 219 13.81 15.16 -5.50
N ARG A 220 15.03 15.62 -5.20
CA ARG A 220 15.42 17.05 -5.23
C ARG A 220 15.28 17.74 -6.58
N HIS A 221 15.51 17.02 -7.68
CA HIS A 221 15.45 17.55 -9.05
C HIS A 221 14.06 18.06 -9.47
N PHE A 222 13.07 18.06 -8.57
CA PHE A 222 11.70 18.50 -8.80
C PHE A 222 11.20 19.60 -7.86
N HIS A 223 12.01 20.02 -6.88
CA HIS A 223 11.63 21.11 -5.96
C HIS A 223 12.04 22.49 -6.43
N SER A 224 12.69 22.61 -7.59
CA SER A 224 13.21 23.90 -8.01
C SER A 224 12.62 24.37 -9.32
N LEU A 225 11.77 25.39 -9.19
CA LEU A 225 11.59 26.41 -10.23
C LEU A 225 12.84 27.32 -10.37
N SER A 226 13.98 26.96 -9.77
CA SER A 226 15.16 27.84 -9.68
C SER A 226 16.52 27.13 -9.49
N SER A 227 16.67 25.83 -9.76
CA SER A 227 17.97 25.16 -9.62
C SER A 227 18.63 25.07 -10.99
N PRO A 228 19.89 25.53 -11.11
CA PRO A 228 20.61 25.47 -12.38
C PRO A 228 20.72 24.03 -12.85
N ASN A 229 20.67 23.85 -14.17
CA ASN A 229 20.84 22.57 -14.86
C ASN A 229 22.19 21.94 -14.49
N TYR A 230 22.27 21.24 -13.36
CA TYR A 230 23.42 20.41 -13.03
C TYR A 230 23.31 19.09 -13.80
N SER A 231 24.25 18.89 -14.71
CA SER A 231 24.50 17.59 -15.31
C SER A 231 25.22 16.71 -14.29
N VAL A 232 24.69 15.50 -14.07
CA VAL A 232 25.41 14.46 -13.35
C VAL A 232 26.53 13.96 -14.27
N PRO A 233 27.81 13.96 -13.86
CA PRO A 233 28.88 13.41 -14.66
C PRO A 233 28.63 11.94 -14.97
N TYR A 234 28.73 11.58 -16.24
CA TYR A 234 28.68 10.21 -16.71
C TYR A 234 30.01 9.54 -16.36
N PHE A 235 29.99 8.56 -15.44
CA PHE A 235 31.08 7.61 -15.30
C PHE A 235 30.69 6.35 -16.09
N PRO A 236 31.33 6.04 -17.23
CA PRO A 236 31.13 4.75 -17.87
C PRO A 236 31.72 3.68 -16.95
N SER A 237 30.85 2.95 -16.25
CA SER A 237 31.20 1.65 -15.70
C SER A 237 31.45 0.71 -16.89
N GLY A 238 32.71 0.41 -17.16
CA GLY A 238 33.12 -0.55 -18.15
C GLY A 238 32.62 -1.94 -17.80
N SER A 239 31.48 -2.34 -18.37
CA SER A 239 31.21 -3.72 -18.77
C SER A 239 30.00 -3.74 -19.70
N SER A 240 30.25 -3.92 -20.99
CA SER A 240 29.24 -4.26 -21.98
C SER A 240 28.75 -5.69 -21.70
N SER A 241 27.57 -5.84 -21.09
CA SER A 241 26.80 -7.08 -21.17
C SER A 241 25.64 -6.84 -22.13
N ALA A 242 25.53 -7.69 -23.14
CA ALA A 242 24.68 -7.54 -24.32
C ALA A 242 23.23 -8.04 -24.11
N ASP A 243 22.70 -7.97 -22.90
CA ASP A 243 21.38 -8.54 -22.54
C ASP A 243 20.39 -7.49 -22.00
N ASP A 244 20.25 -6.35 -22.69
CA ASP A 244 19.13 -5.43 -22.44
C ASP A 244 18.01 -5.69 -23.47
N PRO A 245 16.82 -6.21 -23.07
CA PRO A 245 15.78 -6.70 -23.98
C PRO A 245 14.92 -5.60 -24.61
N PHE A 246 15.37 -4.34 -24.61
CA PHE A 246 14.64 -3.21 -25.20
C PHE A 246 15.44 -2.55 -26.32
N PRO A 247 14.94 -2.54 -27.58
CA PRO A 247 15.66 -1.94 -28.68
C PRO A 247 15.65 -0.40 -28.59
N PRO A 248 16.73 0.28 -29.02
CA PRO A 248 16.74 1.73 -29.13
C PRO A 248 15.85 2.15 -30.32
N VAL A 249 14.93 3.10 -30.07
CA VAL A 249 14.07 3.67 -31.09
C VAL A 249 14.86 4.69 -31.91
N SER A 250 14.90 4.50 -33.22
CA SER A 250 15.58 5.37 -34.19
C SER A 250 15.01 6.78 -34.19
N SER A 251 15.90 7.77 -34.07
CA SER A 251 15.61 9.20 -34.24
C SER A 251 15.41 9.54 -35.72
N GLY A 252 14.20 9.95 -36.10
CA GLY A 252 13.89 10.54 -37.39
C GLY A 252 13.29 11.94 -37.21
N ASP A 253 14.01 12.91 -37.76
CA ASP A 253 13.70 14.28 -38.17
C ASP A 253 12.93 15.26 -37.25
N ALA A 254 13.64 16.36 -36.99
CA ALA A 254 13.23 17.51 -36.22
C ALA A 254 12.75 18.64 -37.13
N SER A 255 11.58 19.20 -36.82
CA SER A 255 11.27 20.60 -37.08
C SER A 255 10.55 21.18 -35.86
N ALA A 256 11.02 22.35 -35.44
CA ALA A 256 10.87 22.95 -34.13
C ALA A 256 9.45 23.40 -33.78
N GLU A 257 9.03 23.16 -32.53
CA GLU A 257 8.79 24.19 -31.50
C GLU A 257 8.42 23.49 -30.15
N GLU A 258 9.11 23.87 -29.07
CA GLU A 258 8.84 23.54 -27.65
C GLU A 258 8.65 22.08 -27.20
N ALA A 259 9.40 21.13 -27.76
CA ALA A 259 9.43 19.75 -27.22
C ALA A 259 10.39 19.62 -26.03
N GLU A 260 9.87 19.37 -24.81
CA GLU A 260 10.64 18.87 -23.66
C GLU A 260 11.54 17.71 -24.12
N SER A 261 12.87 17.85 -23.99
CA SER A 261 13.82 16.91 -24.58
C SER A 261 13.53 15.44 -24.20
N SER A 262 13.60 14.57 -25.20
CA SER A 262 13.44 13.11 -25.14
C SER A 262 14.38 12.40 -24.15
N SER A 263 15.37 13.10 -23.58
CA SER A 263 16.33 12.56 -22.60
C SER A 263 15.84 12.56 -21.14
N THR A 264 14.77 13.30 -20.83
CA THR A 264 14.26 13.46 -19.46
C THR A 264 13.69 12.17 -18.83
N PRO A 265 13.00 11.25 -19.53
CA PRO A 265 12.46 10.04 -18.92
C PRO A 265 13.53 9.04 -18.47
N VAL A 266 14.68 8.98 -19.17
CA VAL A 266 15.83 8.12 -18.83
C VAL A 266 16.57 8.69 -17.60
N LYS A 267 16.80 10.01 -17.57
CA LYS A 267 17.38 10.71 -16.41
C LYS A 267 16.51 10.59 -15.14
N ARG A 268 15.18 10.60 -15.28
CA ARG A 268 14.22 10.45 -14.15
C ARG A 268 14.16 9.03 -13.59
N ARG A 269 14.23 8.00 -14.44
CA ARG A 269 14.39 6.60 -14.00
C ARG A 269 15.67 6.40 -13.20
N ARG A 270 16.73 7.16 -13.51
CA ARG A 270 17.98 7.15 -12.72
C ARG A 270 17.83 7.76 -11.33
N ALA A 271 17.11 8.86 -11.13
CA ALA A 271 17.06 9.51 -9.81
C ALA A 271 16.40 8.66 -8.72
N MET A 272 15.22 8.08 -8.98
CA MET A 272 14.57 7.18 -8.01
C MET A 272 15.40 5.91 -7.80
N GLN A 273 16.00 5.37 -8.86
CA GLN A 273 16.87 4.21 -8.75
C GLN A 273 18.08 4.50 -7.86
N LEU A 274 18.76 5.64 -8.06
CA LEU A 274 19.88 6.07 -7.22
C LEU A 274 19.47 6.23 -5.75
N ILE A 275 18.30 6.82 -5.48
CA ILE A 275 17.78 6.92 -4.10
C ILE A 275 17.60 5.53 -3.49
N LEU A 276 16.99 4.60 -4.24
CA LEU A 276 16.77 3.24 -3.76
C LEU A 276 18.09 2.48 -3.59
N ASP A 277 19.07 2.68 -4.47
CA ASP A 277 20.38 2.06 -4.40
C ASP A 277 21.14 2.53 -3.14
N GLU A 278 21.10 3.83 -2.81
CA GLU A 278 21.70 4.34 -1.57
C GLU A 278 21.00 3.79 -0.31
N ILE A 279 19.66 3.71 -0.31
CA ILE A 279 18.91 3.10 0.80
C ILE A 279 19.32 1.63 0.96
N HIS A 280 19.38 0.86 -0.14
CA HIS A 280 19.81 -0.54 -0.09
C HIS A 280 21.29 -0.69 0.33
N GLY A 281 22.16 0.26 -0.01
CA GLY A 281 23.54 0.31 0.46
C GLY A 281 23.60 0.40 1.98
N LEU A 282 22.87 1.36 2.56
CA LEU A 282 22.77 1.51 4.02
C LEU A 282 22.15 0.26 4.68
N GLU A 283 21.14 -0.36 4.06
CA GLU A 283 20.58 -1.62 4.56
C GLU A 283 21.62 -2.73 4.68
N GLN A 284 22.56 -2.83 3.72
CA GLN A 284 23.66 -3.79 3.76
C GLN A 284 24.68 -3.44 4.84
N GLU A 285 25.02 -2.16 5.01
CA GLU A 285 25.95 -1.67 6.05
C GLU A 285 25.46 -1.99 7.46
N TRP A 286 24.17 -1.72 7.76
CA TRP A 286 23.59 -2.08 9.05
C TRP A 286 23.56 -3.60 9.25
N SER A 287 23.20 -4.36 8.20
CA SER A 287 23.16 -5.82 8.25
C SER A 287 24.54 -6.45 8.47
N ALA A 288 25.62 -5.80 8.03
CA ALA A 288 26.99 -6.25 8.27
C ALA A 288 27.42 -5.95 9.70
N THR A 289 27.12 -4.76 10.20
CA THR A 289 27.48 -4.31 11.57
C THR A 289 26.76 -5.13 12.64
N ALA A 290 25.51 -5.51 12.42
CA ALA A 290 24.69 -6.30 13.35
C ALA A 290 25.22 -7.73 13.59
N ARG A 291 26.06 -8.28 12.72
CA ARG A 291 26.63 -9.64 12.90
C ARG A 291 27.82 -9.69 13.86
N GLY A 292 28.34 -8.54 14.28
CA GLY A 292 29.57 -8.44 15.08
C GLY A 292 29.40 -8.16 16.57
N LYS A 293 28.18 -7.88 17.04
CA LYS A 293 27.87 -7.60 18.46
C LYS A 293 26.71 -8.47 18.92
N ASP A 294 26.74 -8.90 20.19
CA ASP A 294 25.84 -9.87 20.81
C ASP A 294 24.35 -9.69 20.51
N GLY A 295 23.90 -10.28 19.40
CA GLY A 295 22.50 -10.67 19.11
C GLY A 295 21.42 -9.58 19.08
N PHE A 296 21.70 -8.33 19.44
CA PHE A 296 20.69 -7.29 19.61
C PHE A 296 21.12 -5.95 19.00
N GLU A 297 20.11 -5.29 18.42
CA GLU A 297 20.11 -3.98 17.76
C GLU A 297 20.51 -3.96 16.27
N GLU A 298 19.68 -4.58 15.44
CA GLU A 298 19.64 -4.28 14.01
C GLU A 298 18.91 -2.93 13.81
N GLU A 299 19.68 -1.83 13.82
CA GLU A 299 19.27 -0.57 13.19
C GLU A 299 18.89 -0.88 11.74
N TRP A 300 17.73 -0.38 11.31
CA TRP A 300 17.28 -0.66 9.95
C TRP A 300 16.20 0.33 9.52
N ALA A 301 16.35 0.84 8.30
CA ALA A 301 15.31 1.59 7.61
C ALA A 301 15.25 1.14 6.15
N GLY A 302 14.12 1.37 5.50
CA GLY A 302 13.97 1.08 4.08
C GLY A 302 12.87 1.91 3.45
N ALA A 303 12.83 1.91 2.12
CA ALA A 303 11.75 2.53 1.36
C ALA A 303 10.48 1.68 1.48
N GLY A 304 9.72 1.85 2.56
CA GLY A 304 8.49 1.10 2.81
C GLY A 304 7.39 1.37 1.77
N ILE A 305 7.35 2.58 1.19
CA ILE A 305 6.33 2.94 0.21
C ILE A 305 6.94 3.68 -0.98
N ILE A 306 6.68 3.20 -2.20
CA ILE A 306 6.99 3.92 -3.44
C ILE A 306 5.69 4.51 -4.01
N ASN A 307 5.40 5.76 -3.67
CA ASN A 307 4.15 6.44 -4.02
C ASN A 307 4.10 6.85 -5.50
N SER A 308 5.22 7.37 -6.01
CA SER A 308 5.33 7.82 -7.40
C SER A 308 6.78 7.73 -7.85
N SER A 309 7.05 8.14 -9.08
CA SER A 309 8.42 8.33 -9.57
C SER A 309 9.20 9.46 -8.88
N LYS A 310 8.57 10.22 -7.98
CA LYS A 310 9.18 11.38 -7.31
C LYS A 310 9.11 11.34 -5.79
N VAL A 311 8.19 10.54 -5.24
CA VAL A 311 7.86 10.54 -3.81
C VAL A 311 7.89 9.11 -3.31
N LEU A 312 8.62 8.90 -2.22
CA LEU A 312 8.66 7.65 -1.47
C LEU A 312 8.50 7.94 0.02
N VAL A 313 8.26 6.89 0.80
CA VAL A 313 8.22 6.95 2.26
C VAL A 313 9.26 5.99 2.79
N VAL A 314 10.14 6.49 3.65
CA VAL A 314 11.12 5.70 4.40
C VAL A 314 10.56 5.43 5.79
N SER A 315 10.62 4.17 6.21
CA SER A 315 10.19 3.73 7.53
C SER A 315 11.27 2.82 8.13
N GLY A 316 11.50 2.94 9.44
CA GLY A 316 12.56 2.19 10.11
C GLY A 316 12.72 2.58 11.57
N THR A 317 13.81 2.09 12.18
CA THR A 317 14.30 2.61 13.46
C THR A 317 14.64 4.09 13.32
N HIS A 318 14.40 4.85 14.39
CA HIS A 318 14.52 6.31 14.34
C HIS A 318 15.91 6.76 13.83
N HIS A 319 16.99 6.16 14.34
CA HIS A 319 18.34 6.52 13.97
C HIS A 319 18.66 6.16 12.51
N ALA A 320 18.33 4.94 12.07
CA ALA A 320 18.50 4.53 10.67
C ALA A 320 17.76 5.45 9.67
N VAL A 321 16.53 5.90 9.98
CA VAL A 321 15.82 6.84 9.11
C VAL A 321 16.53 8.18 9.02
N LEU A 322 17.05 8.72 10.12
CA LEU A 322 17.83 9.96 10.10
C LEU A 322 19.11 9.82 9.26
N GLN A 323 19.81 8.68 9.34
CA GLN A 323 20.97 8.40 8.50
C GLN A 323 20.61 8.37 7.00
N VAL A 324 19.45 7.79 6.63
CA VAL A 324 18.95 7.84 5.24
C VAL A 324 18.72 9.28 4.80
N ILE A 325 18.06 10.09 5.63
CA ILE A 325 17.80 11.51 5.31
C ILE A 325 19.12 12.24 5.08
N GLU A 326 20.06 12.13 6.02
CA GLU A 326 21.36 12.78 5.96
C GLU A 326 22.12 12.37 4.69
N ARG A 327 22.22 11.07 4.43
CA ARG A 327 22.92 10.51 3.26
C ARG A 327 22.34 11.03 1.95
N LEU A 328 21.02 10.99 1.80
CA LEU A 328 20.35 11.44 0.57
C LEU A 328 20.43 12.96 0.37
N GLN A 329 20.49 13.74 1.46
CA GLN A 329 20.69 15.19 1.39
C GLN A 329 22.13 15.55 1.03
N GLN A 330 23.14 14.87 1.60
CA GLN A 330 24.56 15.05 1.26
C GLN A 330 24.82 14.75 -0.22
N LEU A 331 24.20 13.70 -0.75
CA LEU A 331 24.28 13.33 -2.16
C LEU A 331 23.37 14.17 -3.08
N ASN A 332 22.63 15.13 -2.54
CA ASN A 332 21.70 15.98 -3.28
C ASN A 332 20.63 15.19 -4.07
N LEU A 333 20.24 14.00 -3.59
CA LEU A 333 19.28 13.13 -4.27
C LEU A 333 17.84 13.40 -3.85
N ALA A 334 17.58 13.58 -2.56
CA ALA A 334 16.25 13.75 -1.99
C ALA A 334 16.23 14.71 -0.80
N ASN A 335 15.03 15.20 -0.46
CA ASN A 335 14.77 15.99 0.73
C ASN A 335 13.60 15.37 1.53
N PRO A 336 13.64 15.46 2.87
CA PRO A 336 12.46 15.20 3.68
C PRO A 336 11.39 16.26 3.39
N VAL A 337 10.15 15.80 3.28
CA VAL A 337 8.98 16.65 3.06
C VAL A 337 8.20 16.79 4.35
N MET A 338 7.91 15.66 5.00
CA MET A 338 7.17 15.62 6.25
C MET A 338 7.33 14.27 6.94
N ASP A 339 7.28 14.30 8.27
CA ASP A 339 7.14 13.08 9.06
C ASP A 339 5.67 12.65 9.11
N VAL A 340 5.45 11.34 9.11
CA VAL A 340 4.13 10.73 9.18
C VAL A 340 4.02 10.00 10.50
N HIS A 341 3.06 10.43 11.33
CA HIS A 341 2.75 9.79 12.61
C HIS A 341 2.06 8.43 12.40
N MET A 342 2.84 7.42 12.03
CA MET A 342 2.37 6.04 11.88
C MET A 342 2.51 5.28 13.22
N PRO A 343 1.51 4.47 13.62
CA PRO A 343 1.59 3.70 14.87
C PRO A 343 2.65 2.61 14.84
N CYS A 344 3.06 2.17 13.65
CA CYS A 344 4.03 1.11 13.42
C CYS A 344 4.86 1.41 12.17
N PRO A 345 6.08 0.85 12.07
CA PRO A 345 6.89 0.89 10.85
C PRO A 345 6.35 -0.12 9.82
N TYR A 346 5.12 0.06 9.33
CA TYR A 346 4.53 -0.82 8.31
C TYR A 346 5.35 -0.84 7.03
N HIS A 347 5.15 -1.89 6.23
CA HIS A 347 5.89 -2.14 4.99
C HIS A 347 7.38 -2.34 5.21
N THR A 348 7.76 -2.84 6.40
CA THR A 348 9.16 -3.11 6.75
C THR A 348 9.36 -4.46 7.43
N LYS A 349 10.59 -4.97 7.37
CA LYS A 349 10.96 -6.21 8.08
C LYS A 349 10.81 -6.10 9.62
N LEU A 350 10.74 -4.88 10.16
CA LEU A 350 10.55 -4.65 11.60
C LEU A 350 9.20 -5.16 12.11
N MET A 351 8.20 -5.32 11.23
CA MET A 351 6.88 -5.84 11.59
C MET A 351 6.77 -7.38 11.58
N ARG A 352 7.88 -8.12 11.36
CA ARG A 352 7.86 -9.60 11.30
C ARG A 352 7.32 -10.24 12.57
N HIS A 353 7.54 -9.65 13.75
CA HIS A 353 7.04 -10.17 15.02
C HIS A 353 5.51 -10.19 15.11
N ALA A 354 4.83 -9.29 14.38
CA ALA A 354 3.38 -9.21 14.39
C ALA A 354 2.72 -10.24 13.46
N ILE A 355 3.47 -10.82 12.50
CA ILE A 355 2.92 -11.71 11.47
C ILE A 355 2.20 -12.94 12.06
N PRO A 356 2.76 -13.70 13.02
CA PRO A 356 2.10 -14.92 13.50
C PRO A 356 0.72 -14.62 14.09
N LYS A 357 0.64 -13.66 15.02
CA LYS A 357 -0.61 -13.27 15.65
C LYS A 357 -1.62 -12.71 14.64
N PHE A 358 -1.16 -11.90 13.69
CA PHE A 358 -2.06 -11.29 12.71
C PHE A 358 -2.56 -12.29 11.66
N ARG A 359 -1.74 -13.29 11.30
CA ARG A 359 -2.15 -14.43 10.47
C ARG A 359 -3.31 -15.18 11.11
N ASP A 360 -3.20 -15.52 12.39
CA ASP A 360 -4.26 -16.24 13.11
C ASP A 360 -5.59 -15.47 13.09
N VAL A 361 -5.53 -14.13 13.15
CA VAL A 361 -6.72 -13.27 13.01
C VAL A 361 -7.30 -13.38 11.60
N LEU A 362 -6.47 -13.21 10.56
CA LEU A 362 -6.91 -13.23 9.16
C LEU A 362 -7.43 -14.60 8.72
N GLU A 363 -6.87 -15.70 9.23
CA GLU A 363 -7.33 -17.07 8.92
C GLU A 363 -8.70 -17.37 9.53
N ARG A 364 -9.11 -16.66 10.59
CA ARG A 364 -10.45 -16.79 11.19
C ARG A 364 -11.51 -15.91 10.52
N CYS A 365 -11.11 -14.99 9.65
CA CYS A 365 -12.05 -14.14 8.92
C CYS A 365 -12.69 -14.88 7.75
N THR A 366 -13.99 -14.65 7.54
CA THR A 366 -14.71 -15.17 6.39
C THR A 366 -14.62 -14.19 5.23
N PHE A 367 -13.88 -14.56 4.19
CA PHE A 367 -13.83 -13.82 2.92
C PHE A 367 -14.71 -14.51 1.88
N ARG A 368 -15.38 -13.71 1.04
CA ARG A 368 -16.13 -14.24 -0.11
C ARG A 368 -15.28 -14.22 -1.37
N ASP A 369 -15.57 -15.18 -2.24
CA ASP A 369 -14.96 -15.24 -3.57
C ASP A 369 -15.40 -14.06 -4.44
N THR A 370 -14.60 -13.80 -5.47
CA THR A 370 -14.94 -12.80 -6.48
C THR A 370 -16.18 -13.28 -7.22
N LEU A 371 -17.24 -12.46 -7.23
CA LEU A 371 -18.43 -12.72 -8.02
C LEU A 371 -18.06 -12.78 -9.52
N PRO A 372 -18.62 -13.72 -10.30
CA PRO A 372 -18.44 -13.72 -11.74
C PRO A 372 -18.81 -12.36 -12.35
N GLY A 373 -17.90 -11.76 -13.13
CA GLY A 373 -18.08 -10.42 -13.69
C GLY A 373 -17.90 -9.25 -12.70
N GLY A 374 -17.50 -9.53 -11.45
CA GLY A 374 -17.14 -8.51 -10.48
C GLY A 374 -15.82 -7.78 -10.82
N PRO A 375 -15.53 -6.64 -10.17
CA PRO A 375 -14.33 -5.87 -10.44
C PRO A 375 -13.06 -6.59 -9.98
N VAL A 376 -11.97 -6.34 -10.69
CA VAL A 376 -10.62 -6.78 -10.32
C VAL A 376 -10.12 -5.92 -9.16
N ILE A 377 -9.80 -6.54 -8.03
CA ILE A 377 -9.10 -5.87 -6.93
C ILE A 377 -7.61 -6.04 -7.15
N LEU A 378 -6.86 -4.95 -7.33
CA LEU A 378 -5.40 -5.01 -7.43
C LEU A 378 -4.77 -4.96 -6.03
N ASP A 379 -3.85 -5.89 -5.80
CA ASP A 379 -2.99 -5.90 -4.62
C ASP A 379 -1.79 -4.95 -4.84
N PRO A 380 -1.62 -3.90 -4.01
CA PRO A 380 -0.51 -2.96 -4.14
C PRO A 380 0.87 -3.53 -3.74
N MET A 381 0.93 -4.71 -3.14
CA MET A 381 2.19 -5.40 -2.81
C MET A 381 2.75 -6.13 -4.03
N THR A 382 1.89 -6.84 -4.75
CA THR A 382 2.28 -7.65 -5.92
C THR A 382 2.04 -6.94 -7.26
N THR A 383 1.13 -5.96 -7.31
CA THR A 383 0.65 -5.28 -8.53
C THR A 383 -0.20 -6.16 -9.46
N HIS A 384 -0.68 -7.28 -8.94
CA HIS A 384 -1.53 -8.25 -9.63
C HIS A 384 -2.93 -8.28 -8.99
N PRO A 385 -3.93 -8.92 -9.63
CA PRO A 385 -5.19 -9.23 -8.96
C PRO A 385 -4.94 -9.92 -7.62
N ILE A 386 -5.67 -9.49 -6.59
CA ILE A 386 -5.52 -10.02 -5.24
C ILE A 386 -5.89 -11.51 -5.21
N GLY A 387 -5.00 -12.32 -4.63
CA GLY A 387 -5.27 -13.73 -4.35
C GLY A 387 -6.24 -13.94 -3.18
N PRO A 388 -6.17 -15.08 -2.49
CA PRO A 388 -6.94 -15.33 -1.27
C PRO A 388 -6.65 -14.25 -0.21
N PRO A 389 -7.65 -13.43 0.20
CA PRO A 389 -7.40 -12.25 1.02
C PRO A 389 -6.69 -12.53 2.35
N SER A 390 -6.99 -13.65 3.01
CA SER A 390 -6.33 -14.05 4.27
C SER A 390 -4.81 -14.12 4.15
N SER A 391 -4.29 -14.58 3.01
CA SER A 391 -2.86 -14.65 2.72
C SER A 391 -2.31 -13.37 2.10
N ALA A 392 -3.09 -12.72 1.22
CA ALA A 392 -2.65 -11.55 0.45
C ALA A 392 -2.54 -10.28 1.32
N LEU A 393 -3.27 -10.21 2.43
CA LEU A 393 -3.24 -9.08 3.34
C LEU A 393 -2.00 -9.07 4.27
N LEU A 394 -1.38 -10.22 4.53
CA LEU A 394 -0.20 -10.33 5.42
C LEU A 394 1.02 -9.53 4.94
N PRO A 395 1.42 -9.60 3.64
CA PRO A 395 2.49 -8.78 3.09
C PRO A 395 2.38 -7.28 3.35
N HIS A 396 1.18 -6.74 3.60
CA HIS A 396 1.04 -5.31 3.90
C HIS A 396 1.76 -4.88 5.19
N LEU A 397 2.07 -5.81 6.11
CA LEU A 397 2.83 -5.48 7.30
C LEU A 397 4.33 -5.32 6.99
N THR A 398 4.88 -6.17 6.11
CA THR A 398 6.35 -6.32 5.97
C THR A 398 6.92 -5.96 4.62
N ASN A 399 6.11 -6.00 3.57
CA ASN A 399 6.59 -5.80 2.19
C ASN A 399 6.38 -4.36 1.76
N GLN A 400 7.28 -3.89 0.89
CA GLN A 400 7.20 -2.58 0.28
C GLN A 400 5.90 -2.41 -0.50
N LEU A 401 5.22 -1.29 -0.25
CA LEU A 401 4.05 -0.86 -0.99
C LEU A 401 4.45 -0.24 -2.33
N ARG A 402 3.97 -0.79 -3.44
CA ARG A 402 4.39 -0.42 -4.80
C ARG A 402 3.34 0.41 -5.53
N TRP A 403 2.84 1.47 -4.89
CA TRP A 403 1.75 2.30 -5.44
C TRP A 403 2.03 2.82 -6.84
N HIS A 404 3.26 3.29 -7.10
CA HIS A 404 3.68 3.73 -8.42
C HIS A 404 3.43 2.66 -9.50
N LYS A 405 3.77 1.40 -9.22
CA LYS A 405 3.57 0.28 -10.14
C LYS A 405 2.09 -0.12 -10.23
N THR A 406 1.34 -0.03 -9.14
CA THR A 406 -0.12 -0.23 -9.14
C THR A 406 -0.83 0.76 -10.05
N LEU A 407 -0.48 2.06 -9.97
CA LEU A 407 -1.02 3.06 -10.86
C LEU A 407 -0.61 2.77 -12.32
N TRP A 408 0.66 2.44 -12.56
CA TRP A 408 1.14 2.10 -13.90
C TRP A 408 0.36 0.96 -14.55
N ARG A 409 0.04 -0.10 -13.80
CA ARG A 409 -0.83 -1.20 -14.25
C ARG A 409 -2.20 -0.70 -14.68
N LEU A 410 -2.80 0.19 -13.89
CA LEU A 410 -4.15 0.69 -14.13
C LEU A 410 -4.24 1.66 -15.30
N TYR A 411 -3.24 2.51 -15.57
CA TYR A 411 -3.34 3.54 -16.61
C TYR A 411 -2.65 3.19 -17.94
N SER A 412 -1.76 2.19 -17.96
CA SER A 412 -0.96 1.90 -19.16
C SER A 412 -1.68 0.95 -20.11
N SER A 413 -2.12 -0.21 -19.62
CA SER A 413 -2.84 -1.22 -20.42
C SER A 413 -3.67 -2.15 -19.51
N PRO A 414 -4.65 -1.61 -18.76
CA PRO A 414 -5.51 -2.44 -17.93
C PRO A 414 -6.43 -3.31 -18.80
N ILE A 415 -6.84 -4.46 -18.26
CA ILE A 415 -7.83 -5.33 -18.90
C ILE A 415 -8.90 -5.68 -17.86
N PRO A 416 -10.16 -5.24 -18.02
CA PRO A 416 -10.69 -4.37 -19.09
C PRO A 416 -10.09 -2.95 -19.10
N GLU A 417 -10.25 -2.20 -20.19
CA GLU A 417 -9.75 -0.81 -20.28
C GLU A 417 -10.36 0.08 -19.18
N VAL A 418 -9.57 1.03 -18.66
CA VAL A 418 -10.00 2.02 -17.66
C VAL A 418 -9.85 3.43 -18.25
N GLY A 419 -10.97 4.12 -18.38
CA GLY A 419 -11.02 5.51 -18.89
C GLY A 419 -11.26 6.53 -17.78
N ARG A 420 -11.76 6.09 -16.63
CA ARG A 420 -12.14 6.95 -15.51
C ARG A 420 -11.60 6.43 -14.19
N PHE A 421 -10.99 7.31 -13.41
CA PHE A 421 -10.47 7.03 -12.08
C PHE A 421 -11.22 7.85 -11.05
N LEU A 422 -11.79 7.18 -10.07
CA LEU A 422 -12.55 7.78 -8.99
C LEU A 422 -11.75 7.65 -7.69
N THR A 423 -11.20 8.76 -7.18
CA THR A 423 -10.61 8.77 -5.83
C THR A 423 -11.73 8.95 -4.82
N VAL A 424 -12.01 7.91 -4.03
CA VAL A 424 -13.17 7.88 -3.14
C VAL A 424 -12.90 8.73 -1.90
N GLY A 425 -13.52 9.91 -1.86
CA GLY A 425 -13.43 10.83 -0.74
C GLY A 425 -12.24 11.80 -0.74
N LYS A 426 -12.32 12.83 0.10
CA LYS A 426 -11.26 13.85 0.30
C LYS A 426 -9.90 13.24 0.66
N GLY A 427 -9.87 12.19 1.48
CA GLY A 427 -8.63 11.50 1.86
C GLY A 427 -7.90 10.85 0.68
N ALA A 428 -8.63 10.44 -0.37
CA ALA A 428 -8.04 9.80 -1.56
C ALA A 428 -7.52 10.81 -2.61
N LYS A 429 -7.72 12.12 -2.40
CA LYS A 429 -7.30 13.16 -3.34
C LYS A 429 -5.81 13.10 -3.69
N GLY A 430 -4.96 12.79 -2.71
CA GLY A 430 -3.52 12.62 -2.92
C GLY A 430 -3.21 11.55 -3.97
N LEU A 431 -3.99 10.47 -4.01
CA LEU A 431 -3.84 9.39 -5.00
C LEU A 431 -4.11 9.90 -6.42
N GLY A 432 -5.11 10.76 -6.59
CA GLY A 432 -5.45 11.38 -7.87
C GLY A 432 -4.38 12.37 -8.35
N ILE A 433 -3.74 13.10 -7.42
CA ILE A 433 -2.58 13.96 -7.73
C ILE A 433 -1.39 13.12 -8.20
N MET A 434 -1.08 12.03 -7.49
CA MET A 434 -0.01 11.10 -7.89
C MET A 434 -0.30 10.51 -9.28
N LEU A 435 -1.53 10.05 -9.52
CA LEU A 435 -1.93 9.51 -10.82
C LEU A 435 -1.79 10.55 -11.95
N ARG A 436 -2.24 11.79 -11.75
CA ARG A 436 -2.04 12.88 -12.71
C ARG A 436 -0.55 13.12 -13.04
N GLY A 437 0.32 12.98 -12.04
CA GLY A 437 1.77 13.07 -12.25
C GLY A 437 2.32 11.93 -13.12
N GLU A 438 1.77 10.74 -12.99
CA GLU A 438 2.20 9.55 -13.71
C GLU A 438 1.61 9.45 -15.13
N THR A 439 0.37 9.90 -15.35
CA THR A 439 -0.28 9.84 -16.68
C THR A 439 0.37 10.76 -17.71
N LYS A 440 1.16 11.76 -17.30
CA LYS A 440 2.01 12.57 -18.20
C LYS A 440 3.02 11.74 -19.01
N LYS A 441 3.27 10.49 -18.62
CA LYS A 441 4.19 9.57 -19.29
C LYS A 441 3.52 8.69 -20.35
N ARG A 442 2.20 8.82 -20.55
CA ARG A 442 1.49 8.02 -21.55
C ARG A 442 1.94 8.42 -22.95
N ALA A 443 1.93 7.45 -23.86
CA ALA A 443 2.29 7.68 -25.25
C ALA A 443 1.41 8.78 -25.88
N GLN A 444 1.99 9.56 -26.78
CA GLN A 444 1.24 10.54 -27.55
C GLN A 444 0.11 9.83 -28.31
N GLY A 445 -1.11 10.36 -28.21
CA GLY A 445 -2.31 9.75 -28.80
C GLY A 445 -3.02 8.69 -27.94
N ALA A 446 -2.53 8.38 -26.73
CA ALA A 446 -3.24 7.47 -25.83
C ALA A 446 -4.63 8.02 -25.43
N ALA A 447 -5.64 7.14 -25.37
CA ALA A 447 -7.02 7.52 -25.06
C ALA A 447 -7.12 8.34 -23.77
N PRO A 448 -7.92 9.42 -23.72
CA PRO A 448 -7.95 10.31 -22.56
C PRO A 448 -8.39 9.57 -21.29
N ILE A 449 -7.76 9.92 -20.16
CA ILE A 449 -8.14 9.41 -18.84
C ILE A 449 -8.69 10.57 -18.02
N VAL A 450 -9.85 10.34 -17.41
CA VAL A 450 -10.50 11.27 -16.49
C VAL A 450 -10.19 10.86 -15.05
N ILE A 451 -9.81 11.82 -14.20
CA ILE A 451 -9.49 11.58 -12.78
C ILE A 451 -10.35 12.52 -11.94
N GLU A 452 -11.28 11.95 -11.18
CA GLU A 452 -12.31 12.67 -10.43
C GLU A 452 -12.26 12.32 -8.94
N GLU A 453 -12.57 13.32 -8.10
CA GLU A 453 -12.83 13.09 -6.68
C GLU A 453 -14.29 12.65 -6.53
N PHE A 454 -14.52 11.49 -5.90
CA PHE A 454 -15.86 10.90 -5.77
C PHE A 454 -16.40 11.11 -4.35
N GLY A 455 -17.66 11.53 -4.25
CA GLY A 455 -18.33 11.76 -2.97
C GLY A 455 -17.92 13.02 -2.22
N VAL A 456 -17.12 13.88 -2.83
CA VAL A 456 -16.79 15.21 -2.31
C VAL A 456 -17.81 16.22 -2.82
N GLY A 457 -18.20 17.17 -1.97
CA GLY A 457 -19.10 18.24 -2.38
C GLY A 457 -18.48 19.15 -3.44
N PRO A 458 -19.29 19.99 -4.11
CA PRO A 458 -18.74 21.06 -4.92
C PRO A 458 -17.71 21.82 -4.08
N ARG A 459 -16.52 22.03 -4.65
CA ARG A 459 -15.51 22.88 -4.02
C ARG A 459 -16.20 24.19 -3.69
N ASP A 460 -16.23 24.55 -2.41
CA ASP A 460 -16.66 25.88 -2.03
C ASP A 460 -15.70 26.87 -2.70
N GLU A 461 -16.14 27.45 -3.81
CA GLU A 461 -15.31 28.32 -4.63
C GLU A 461 -14.86 29.55 -3.84
N ARG A 462 -15.58 29.93 -2.79
CA ARG A 462 -15.17 31.01 -1.88
C ARG A 462 -13.91 30.63 -1.12
N ILE A 463 -13.83 29.41 -0.59
CA ILE A 463 -12.64 28.90 0.09
C ILE A 463 -11.49 28.70 -0.92
N ALA A 464 -11.80 28.19 -2.11
CA ALA A 464 -10.79 28.02 -3.17
C ALA A 464 -10.29 29.35 -3.75
N ARG A 465 -11.08 30.44 -3.67
CA ARG A 465 -10.65 31.80 -4.00
C ARG A 465 -9.87 32.44 -2.87
N ALA A 466 -10.30 32.29 -1.61
CA ALA A 466 -9.59 32.80 -0.43
C ALA A 466 -8.16 32.22 -0.36
N LEU A 467 -8.00 30.91 -0.56
CA LEU A 467 -6.68 30.27 -0.58
C LEU A 467 -5.81 30.68 -1.79
N ARG A 468 -6.42 31.08 -2.91
CA ARG A 468 -5.69 31.64 -4.07
C ARG A 468 -5.29 33.10 -3.87
N GLY A 469 -6.03 33.85 -3.06
CA GLY A 469 -5.71 35.22 -2.67
C GLY A 469 -4.54 35.28 -1.68
N SER A 470 -4.46 34.33 -0.73
CA SER A 470 -3.39 34.29 0.28
C SER A 470 -2.04 33.78 -0.23
N ALA A 471 -1.97 33.15 -1.41
CA ALA A 471 -0.72 32.68 -2.01
C ALA A 471 -0.04 33.73 -2.93
N LYS A 472 -0.56 34.96 -2.95
CA LYS A 472 -0.03 36.09 -3.74
C LYS A 472 0.56 37.21 -2.87
N LEU A 473 0.83 36.95 -1.59
CA LEU A 473 1.51 37.89 -0.69
C LEU A 473 2.86 37.32 -0.27
#